data_AF-A0A3A1XHS9-F1
#
_entry.id   AF-A0A3A1XHS9-F1
#
_cell.length_a   1.000
_cell.length_b   1.000
_cell.length_c   1.000
_cell.angle_alpha   90.00
_cell.angle_beta   90.00
_cell.angle_gamma   90.00
#
_symmetry.space_group_name_H-M   'P 1'
#
loop_
_entity.id
_entity.type
_entity.pdbx_description
1 polymer ?
#
loop_
_entity_poly.entity_id
_entity_poly.type
_entity_poly.pdbx_seq_one_letter_code
_entity_poly.pdbx_strand_id
1 'polypeptide(L)'
;MKKFTNKFVAAVASLAMAGTLCVAGAVTVSSVAWAKPNGLIGPPERPAPAPWGKGAPQKGTITILKCVKKTKDDNSTTPQTQTEPQCKAGFKPLKGAEFKLTKVVSVKEDGKDVTLDLSKFDSWQKIAKLVTKLNDHTIKDSGDGAEVKLDATNTITPQTTSDKGIAKFGTKDSPLDLGLYKVEETNAPKGYGVSDLQSFYMTLPLPEYTTTEHGGKTTTTVSYNYNPV
;
A
#
# COMPACT_ATOMS: atom_id res chain seq x y z
N MET A 1 20.59 -15.55 -10.45
CA MET A 1 19.36 -14.73 -10.62
C MET A 1 18.08 -15.45 -10.19
N LYS A 2 17.70 -16.63 -10.72
CA LYS A 2 16.44 -17.33 -10.36
C LYS A 2 16.20 -17.58 -8.85
N LYS A 3 17.23 -17.96 -8.06
CA LYS A 3 17.08 -18.22 -6.61
C LYS A 3 16.78 -16.96 -5.78
N PHE A 4 17.23 -15.79 -6.20
CA PHE A 4 17.01 -14.53 -5.48
C PHE A 4 15.67 -13.88 -5.84
N THR A 5 15.23 -14.00 -7.10
CA THR A 5 13.87 -13.60 -7.51
C THR A 5 12.82 -14.37 -6.72
N ASN A 6 13.01 -15.67 -6.50
CA ASN A 6 12.08 -16.47 -5.69
C ASN A 6 12.06 -16.09 -4.20
N LYS A 7 13.20 -15.66 -3.63
CA LYS A 7 13.28 -15.18 -2.24
C LYS A 7 12.67 -13.80 -2.07
N PHE A 8 12.86 -12.89 -3.03
CA PHE A 8 12.20 -11.59 -3.07
C PHE A 8 10.69 -11.73 -3.28
N VAL A 9 10.27 -12.62 -4.19
CA VAL A 9 8.86 -12.99 -4.40
C VAL A 9 8.26 -13.58 -3.12
N ALA A 10 8.98 -14.43 -2.39
CA ALA A 10 8.47 -14.98 -1.11
C ALA A 10 8.36 -13.92 -0.01
N ALA A 11 9.36 -13.04 0.15
CA ALA A 11 9.35 -11.99 1.18
C ALA A 11 8.33 -10.88 0.90
N VAL A 12 8.11 -10.53 -0.37
CA VAL A 12 7.11 -9.54 -0.75
C VAL A 12 5.71 -10.18 -0.89
N ALA A 13 5.59 -11.47 -1.20
CA ALA A 13 4.33 -12.20 -1.04
C ALA A 13 3.90 -12.30 0.43
N SER A 14 4.83 -12.43 1.38
CA SER A 14 4.50 -12.26 2.82
C SER A 14 4.07 -10.84 3.18
N LEU A 15 4.45 -9.80 2.40
CA LEU A 15 3.94 -8.43 2.54
C LEU A 15 2.43 -8.35 2.25
N ALA A 16 1.97 -9.06 1.22
CA ALA A 16 0.55 -9.13 0.86
C ALA A 16 -0.25 -10.11 1.75
N MET A 17 0.42 -11.05 2.43
CA MET A 17 -0.23 -12.08 3.27
C MET A 17 -0.18 -11.80 4.79
N ALA A 18 0.62 -10.85 5.26
CA ALA A 18 0.70 -10.50 6.69
C ALA A 18 -0.56 -9.79 7.24
N GLY A 19 -1.53 -9.43 6.39
CA GLY A 19 -2.83 -8.88 6.80
C GLY A 19 -3.84 -9.92 7.34
N THR A 20 -3.43 -11.18 7.55
CA THR A 20 -4.34 -12.22 8.07
C THR A 20 -3.75 -12.97 9.26
N LEU A 21 -3.54 -12.33 10.42
CA LEU A 21 -3.36 -13.07 11.68
C LEU A 21 -3.55 -12.20 12.95
N CYS A 22 -4.80 -12.07 13.41
CA CYS A 22 -5.21 -12.48 14.77
C CYS A 22 -6.70 -12.23 15.00
N VAL A 23 -7.45 -13.33 15.05
CA VAL A 23 -8.77 -13.39 15.69
C VAL A 23 -8.54 -13.76 17.15
N ALA A 24 -8.80 -12.83 18.07
CA ALA A 24 -9.39 -13.03 19.40
C ALA A 24 -9.16 -11.78 20.28
N GLY A 25 -10.25 -11.11 20.68
CA GLY A 25 -10.20 -10.02 21.67
C GLY A 25 -10.54 -8.64 21.09
N ALA A 26 -11.83 -8.30 21.15
CA ALA A 26 -12.47 -7.03 20.82
C ALA A 26 -11.62 -5.73 20.98
N VAL A 27 -11.04 -5.26 19.87
CA VAL A 27 -11.21 -3.89 19.34
C VAL A 27 -11.18 -4.06 17.82
N THR A 28 -12.30 -3.76 17.15
CA THR A 28 -12.43 -3.97 15.71
C THR A 28 -11.62 -2.91 14.98
N VAL A 29 -10.40 -3.27 14.58
CA VAL A 29 -9.57 -2.48 13.66
C VAL A 29 -10.43 -2.09 12.46
N SER A 30 -10.71 -0.79 12.36
CA SER A 30 -11.47 -0.20 11.27
C SER A 30 -10.74 -0.50 9.97
N SER A 31 -11.36 -1.35 9.16
CA SER A 31 -10.73 -2.18 8.15
C SER A 31 -10.02 -1.38 7.06
N VAL A 32 -8.69 -1.39 7.08
CA VAL A 32 -7.92 -1.30 5.83
C VAL A 32 -7.95 -2.71 5.25
N ALA A 33 -8.91 -2.97 4.37
CA ALA A 33 -9.11 -4.29 3.80
C ALA A 33 -8.00 -4.60 2.78
N TRP A 34 -6.84 -5.03 3.26
CA TRP A 34 -5.86 -5.75 2.43
C TRP A 34 -6.39 -7.16 2.20
N ALA A 35 -7.32 -7.27 1.25
CA ALA A 35 -7.95 -8.53 0.93
C ALA A 35 -6.93 -9.51 0.31
N LYS A 36 -7.16 -10.81 0.56
CA LYS A 36 -6.63 -11.95 -0.23
C LYS A 36 -6.54 -11.55 -1.70
N PRO A 37 -5.55 -12.02 -2.50
CA PRO A 37 -5.30 -11.56 -3.88
C PRO A 37 -6.64 -11.36 -4.58
N ASN A 38 -6.97 -10.08 -4.72
CA ASN A 38 -8.33 -9.69 -5.02
C ASN A 38 -8.63 -10.17 -6.43
N GLY A 39 -9.58 -11.09 -6.58
CA GLY A 39 -10.27 -11.34 -7.84
C GLY A 39 -11.15 -10.16 -8.27
N LEU A 40 -10.70 -8.93 -8.06
CA LEU A 40 -11.43 -7.67 -8.31
C LEU A 40 -10.79 -6.80 -9.39
N ILE A 41 -9.85 -7.33 -10.16
CA ILE A 41 -9.35 -6.67 -11.38
C ILE A 41 -9.24 -7.78 -12.42
N GLY A 42 -9.96 -7.65 -13.54
CA GLY A 42 -9.64 -8.45 -14.72
C GLY A 42 -8.15 -8.31 -15.02
N PRO A 43 -7.50 -9.32 -15.64
CA PRO A 43 -6.05 -9.27 -15.85
C PRO A 43 -5.66 -7.89 -16.39
N PRO A 44 -4.71 -7.17 -15.76
CA PRO A 44 -4.29 -5.89 -16.31
C PRO A 44 -3.94 -6.11 -17.79
N GLU A 45 -4.31 -5.14 -18.62
CA GLU A 45 -4.03 -5.13 -20.05
C GLU A 45 -2.50 -5.12 -20.23
N ARG A 46 -1.90 -6.31 -20.13
CA ARG A 46 -0.51 -6.63 -19.76
C ARG A 46 -0.09 -6.21 -18.33
N PRO A 47 0.63 -7.06 -17.60
CA PRO A 47 1.30 -6.62 -16.37
C PRO A 47 2.27 -5.49 -16.74
N ALA A 48 2.10 -4.31 -16.13
CA ALA A 48 3.01 -3.20 -16.37
C ALA A 48 4.44 -3.64 -15.99
N PRO A 49 5.46 -3.21 -16.76
CA PRO A 49 6.81 -3.68 -16.58
C PRO A 49 7.35 -3.32 -15.19
N ALA A 50 8.32 -4.11 -14.72
CA ALA A 50 9.08 -3.78 -13.52
C ALA A 50 9.67 -2.37 -13.62
N PRO A 51 9.78 -1.61 -12.52
CA PRO A 51 10.19 -0.21 -12.55
C PRO A 51 11.64 0.00 -13.00
N TRP A 52 12.47 -1.04 -12.92
CA TRP A 52 13.82 -1.09 -13.48
C TRP A 52 13.88 -1.62 -14.93
N GLY A 53 12.73 -1.87 -15.54
CA GLY A 53 12.60 -2.34 -16.91
C GLY A 53 12.54 -1.19 -17.92
N LYS A 54 12.99 -1.45 -19.15
CA LYS A 54 12.90 -0.47 -20.24
C LYS A 54 11.42 -0.14 -20.53
N GLY A 55 11.12 1.16 -20.63
CA GLY A 55 9.77 1.65 -20.92
C GLY A 55 8.81 1.62 -19.72
N ALA A 56 9.32 1.40 -18.51
CA ALA A 56 8.51 1.44 -17.31
C ALA A 56 8.07 2.87 -16.95
N PRO A 57 6.82 3.06 -16.48
CA PRO A 57 6.39 4.33 -15.93
C PRO A 57 7.34 4.77 -14.80
N GLN A 58 7.68 6.05 -14.79
CA GLN A 58 8.59 6.63 -13.79
C GLN A 58 7.85 7.31 -12.64
N LYS A 59 6.52 7.39 -12.75
CA LYS A 59 5.63 8.08 -11.82
C LYS A 59 4.30 7.36 -11.75
N GLY A 60 3.51 7.66 -10.72
CA GLY A 60 2.24 7.01 -10.48
C GLY A 60 1.30 7.81 -9.59
N THR A 61 0.24 7.17 -9.14
CA THR A 61 -0.71 7.71 -8.17
C THR A 61 -0.95 6.71 -7.05
N ILE A 62 -1.37 7.17 -5.88
CA ILE A 62 -1.81 6.31 -4.78
C ILE A 62 -3.24 6.70 -4.44
N THR A 63 -4.13 5.73 -4.43
CA THR A 63 -5.50 5.92 -3.95
C THR A 63 -5.65 5.15 -2.64
N ILE A 64 -6.28 5.79 -1.65
CA ILE A 64 -6.67 5.16 -0.39
C ILE A 64 -8.19 5.07 -0.36
N LEU A 65 -8.70 3.85 -0.18
CA LEU A 65 -10.10 3.60 0.09
C LEU A 65 -10.32 3.33 1.59
N LYS A 66 -10.96 4.27 2.29
CA LYS A 66 -11.34 4.10 3.69
C LYS A 66 -12.77 3.58 3.80
N CYS A 67 -12.91 2.44 4.46
CA CYS A 67 -14.18 1.76 4.67
C CYS A 67 -14.46 1.53 6.16
N VAL A 68 -15.73 1.50 6.53
CA VAL A 68 -16.21 1.15 7.87
C VAL A 68 -17.28 0.09 7.79
N LYS A 69 -17.37 -0.76 8.82
CA LYS A 69 -18.37 -1.83 8.87
C LYS A 69 -19.76 -1.21 8.89
N LYS A 70 -20.68 -1.76 8.09
CA LYS A 70 -22.09 -1.36 8.13
C LYS A 70 -22.69 -1.74 9.48
N THR A 71 -23.43 -0.83 10.10
CA THR A 71 -24.31 -1.14 11.23
C THR A 71 -25.66 -1.65 10.72
N LYS A 72 -26.50 -2.19 11.61
CA LYS A 72 -27.83 -2.72 11.23
C LYS A 72 -28.74 -1.66 10.61
N ASP A 73 -28.50 -0.39 10.93
CA ASP A 73 -29.28 0.76 10.45
C ASP A 73 -28.66 1.44 9.21
N ASP A 74 -27.53 0.93 8.72
CA ASP A 74 -26.84 1.50 7.56
C ASP A 74 -27.51 1.10 6.25
N ASN A 75 -28.45 1.92 5.80
CA ASN A 75 -29.06 1.84 4.46
C ASN A 75 -28.24 2.58 3.38
N SER A 76 -26.94 2.82 3.63
CA SER A 76 -26.08 3.60 2.74
C SER A 76 -25.99 2.97 1.33
N THR A 77 -26.62 3.62 0.36
CA THR A 77 -26.68 3.26 -1.06
C THR A 77 -25.71 4.07 -1.92
N THR A 78 -24.65 4.65 -1.33
CA THR A 78 -23.68 5.50 -2.04
C THR A 78 -23.25 4.84 -3.35
N PRO A 79 -23.70 5.35 -4.51
CA PRO A 79 -23.42 4.68 -5.78
C PRO A 79 -21.92 4.81 -6.06
N GLN A 80 -21.20 3.69 -5.99
CA GLN A 80 -19.84 3.60 -6.51
C GLN A 80 -19.96 3.09 -7.95
N THR A 81 -19.40 3.82 -8.91
CA THR A 81 -19.35 3.37 -10.30
C THR A 81 -18.40 2.19 -10.41
N GLN A 82 -18.64 1.24 -11.34
CA GLN A 82 -17.74 0.08 -11.54
C GLN A 82 -16.28 0.47 -11.83
N THR A 83 -16.05 1.71 -12.27
CA THR A 83 -14.75 2.29 -12.57
C THR A 83 -13.98 2.81 -11.35
N GLU A 84 -14.59 2.82 -10.16
CA GLU A 84 -13.98 3.33 -8.93
C GLU A 84 -13.75 2.23 -7.89
N PRO A 85 -12.74 2.42 -7.01
CA PRO A 85 -12.55 1.59 -5.83
C PRO A 85 -13.83 1.43 -5.01
N GLN A 86 -14.12 0.20 -4.60
CA GLN A 86 -15.36 -0.11 -3.87
C GLN A 86 -15.10 -0.90 -2.59
N CYS A 87 -15.83 -0.54 -1.54
CA CYS A 87 -15.72 -1.23 -0.26
C CYS A 87 -16.22 -2.66 -0.39
N LYS A 88 -15.57 -3.60 0.30
CA LYS A 88 -16.00 -5.00 0.34
C LYS A 88 -17.42 -5.11 0.92
N ALA A 89 -18.15 -6.16 0.51
CA ALA A 89 -19.45 -6.49 1.09
C ALA A 89 -19.41 -6.49 2.63
N GLY A 90 -20.42 -5.86 3.25
CA GLY A 90 -20.49 -5.63 4.69
C GLY A 90 -19.82 -4.34 5.17
N PHE A 91 -19.19 -3.57 4.27
CA PHE A 91 -18.58 -2.28 4.57
C PHE A 91 -19.18 -1.16 3.71
N LYS A 92 -19.06 0.07 4.17
CA LYS A 92 -19.44 1.31 3.45
C LYS A 92 -18.26 2.29 3.44
N PRO A 93 -18.18 3.18 2.44
CA PRO A 93 -17.16 4.22 2.42
C PRO A 93 -17.27 5.17 3.63
N LEU A 94 -16.13 5.67 4.09
CA LEU A 94 -16.06 6.68 5.15
C LEU A 94 -15.52 8.01 4.61
N LYS A 95 -16.37 9.04 4.61
CA LYS A 95 -16.01 10.43 4.28
C LYS A 95 -15.30 11.10 5.44
N GLY A 96 -14.37 12.00 5.14
CA GLY A 96 -13.81 12.96 6.11
C GLY A 96 -12.62 12.45 6.91
N ALA A 97 -12.06 11.28 6.58
CA ALA A 97 -10.78 10.84 7.13
C ALA A 97 -9.64 11.55 6.37
N GLU A 98 -8.66 12.09 7.09
CA GLU A 98 -7.51 12.75 6.49
C GLU A 98 -6.30 11.84 6.51
N PHE A 99 -5.64 11.73 5.36
CA PHE A 99 -4.41 10.99 5.20
C PHE A 99 -3.27 11.92 4.82
N LYS A 100 -2.11 11.65 5.42
CA LYS A 100 -0.83 12.24 5.04
C LYS A 100 0.05 11.16 4.43
N LEU A 101 0.69 11.50 3.31
CA LEU A 101 1.67 10.66 2.67
C LEU A 101 3.05 11.31 2.85
N THR A 102 4.05 10.55 3.27
CA THR A 102 5.42 11.03 3.42
C THR A 102 6.38 10.06 2.74
N LYS A 103 7.23 10.54 1.83
CA LYS A 103 8.21 9.68 1.14
C LYS A 103 9.33 9.26 2.09
N VAL A 104 9.77 8.02 2.00
CA VAL A 104 11.00 7.53 2.64
C VAL A 104 12.16 7.82 1.69
N VAL A 105 13.12 8.64 2.13
CA VAL A 105 14.28 9.03 1.33
C VAL A 105 15.43 8.03 1.44
N SER A 106 15.62 7.44 2.62
CA SER A 106 16.69 6.48 2.87
C SER A 106 16.31 5.45 3.93
N VAL A 107 17.03 4.34 3.92
CA VAL A 107 16.94 3.29 4.94
C VAL A 107 18.33 3.02 5.51
N LYS A 108 18.40 2.52 6.75
CA LYS A 108 19.65 2.06 7.32
C LYS A 108 20.03 0.68 6.79
N GLU A 109 21.27 0.57 6.35
CA GLU A 109 21.93 -0.70 6.07
C GLU A 109 23.34 -0.64 6.66
N ASP A 110 23.69 -1.61 7.50
CA ASP A 110 25.00 -1.72 8.16
C ASP A 110 25.44 -0.40 8.84
N GLY A 111 24.48 0.28 9.46
CA GLY A 111 24.69 1.54 10.19
C GLY A 111 24.69 2.81 9.33
N LYS A 112 24.67 2.69 7.99
CA LYS A 112 24.72 3.81 7.04
C LYS A 112 23.37 4.08 6.38
N ASP A 113 23.13 5.34 6.04
CA ASP A 113 21.96 5.74 5.27
C ASP A 113 22.15 5.40 3.79
N VAL A 114 21.23 4.60 3.24
CA VAL A 114 21.18 4.24 1.82
C VAL A 114 19.97 4.90 1.20
N THR A 115 20.20 5.79 0.24
CA THR A 115 19.12 6.46 -0.51
C THR A 115 18.33 5.45 -1.34
N LEU A 116 17.01 5.58 -1.34
CA LEU A 116 16.12 4.73 -2.12
C LEU A 116 15.84 5.32 -3.51
N ASP A 117 15.97 4.49 -4.54
CA ASP A 117 15.59 4.78 -5.91
C ASP A 117 14.85 3.56 -6.48
N LEU A 118 13.51 3.60 -6.48
CA LEU A 118 12.69 2.46 -6.89
C LEU A 118 12.70 2.20 -8.41
N SER A 119 13.36 3.06 -9.21
CA SER A 119 13.71 2.71 -10.59
C SER A 119 14.86 1.69 -10.67
N LYS A 120 15.51 1.37 -9.55
CA LYS A 120 16.62 0.41 -9.46
C LYS A 120 16.25 -0.79 -8.60
N PHE A 121 16.54 -1.99 -9.11
CA PHE A 121 16.30 -3.24 -8.38
C PHE A 121 16.97 -3.30 -7.01
N ASP A 122 18.16 -2.71 -6.85
CA ASP A 122 18.89 -2.75 -5.58
C ASP A 122 18.09 -2.12 -4.42
N SER A 123 17.43 -0.97 -4.63
CA SER A 123 16.62 -0.31 -3.59
C SER A 123 15.44 -1.18 -3.14
N TRP A 124 14.85 -1.96 -4.05
CA TRP A 124 13.82 -2.94 -3.68
C TRP A 124 14.36 -4.03 -2.76
N GLN A 125 15.60 -4.48 -2.98
CA GLN A 125 16.25 -5.44 -2.09
C GLN A 125 16.52 -4.85 -0.70
N LYS A 126 16.84 -3.55 -0.61
CA LYS A 126 16.99 -2.86 0.68
C LYS A 126 15.68 -2.84 1.45
N ILE A 127 14.58 -2.47 0.79
CA ILE A 127 13.23 -2.49 1.38
C ILE A 127 12.86 -3.91 1.82
N ALA A 128 13.14 -4.92 1.00
CA ALA A 128 12.84 -6.32 1.31
C ALA A 128 13.46 -6.81 2.63
N LYS A 129 14.63 -6.29 3.03
CA LYS A 129 15.27 -6.63 4.31
C LYS A 129 14.51 -6.09 5.54
N LEU A 130 13.70 -5.06 5.35
CA LEU A 130 12.95 -4.38 6.42
C LEU A 130 11.48 -4.77 6.46
N VAL A 131 11.01 -5.60 5.52
CA VAL A 131 9.60 -5.96 5.33
C VAL A 131 8.92 -6.44 6.61
N THR A 132 9.55 -7.33 7.38
CA THR A 132 8.99 -7.80 8.64
C THR A 132 8.73 -6.64 9.60
N LYS A 133 9.71 -5.73 9.77
CA LYS A 133 9.55 -4.57 10.65
C LYS A 133 8.52 -3.55 10.15
N LEU A 134 8.43 -3.38 8.82
CA LEU A 134 7.43 -2.52 8.19
C LEU A 134 6.01 -3.05 8.43
N ASN A 135 5.81 -4.37 8.33
CA ASN A 135 4.51 -5.02 8.55
C ASN A 135 4.13 -5.13 10.02
N ASP A 136 5.12 -5.37 10.89
CA ASP A 136 4.88 -5.50 12.33
C ASP A 136 4.80 -4.13 13.02
N HIS A 137 4.91 -3.03 12.26
CA HIS A 137 4.91 -1.66 12.76
C HIS A 137 5.98 -1.40 13.84
N THR A 138 7.12 -2.10 13.74
CA THR A 138 8.26 -1.98 14.67
C THR A 138 9.41 -1.16 14.10
N ILE A 139 9.31 -0.73 12.84
CA ILE A 139 10.31 0.12 12.20
C ILE A 139 10.38 1.48 12.91
N LYS A 140 11.59 1.97 13.15
CA LYS A 140 11.81 3.32 13.70
C LYS A 140 12.03 4.31 12.56
N ASP A 141 11.25 5.39 12.53
CA ASP A 141 11.33 6.43 11.50
C ASP A 141 11.77 7.80 12.04
N SER A 142 12.10 7.85 13.33
CA SER A 142 12.50 9.05 14.07
C SER A 142 13.39 8.70 15.26
N GLY A 143 14.11 9.70 15.78
CA GLY A 143 14.99 9.58 16.94
C GLY A 143 16.29 8.82 16.69
N ASP A 144 17.04 8.61 17.77
CA ASP A 144 18.31 7.87 17.73
C ASP A 144 18.06 6.40 17.38
N GLY A 145 18.66 5.97 16.27
CA GLY A 145 18.47 4.62 15.73
C GLY A 145 17.29 4.49 14.78
N ALA A 146 16.80 5.59 14.20
CA ALA A 146 15.90 5.53 13.04
C ALA A 146 16.47 4.59 11.95
N GLU A 147 15.63 3.67 11.49
CA GLU A 147 15.93 2.68 10.46
C GLU A 147 15.45 3.13 9.08
N VAL A 148 14.51 4.07 9.04
CA VAL A 148 14.04 4.76 7.84
C VAL A 148 14.06 6.25 8.07
N LYS A 149 14.35 7.02 7.02
CA LYS A 149 14.34 8.48 7.06
C LYS A 149 13.24 9.00 6.15
N LEU A 150 12.35 9.80 6.74
CA LEU A 150 11.27 10.46 6.01
C LEU A 150 11.78 11.75 5.35
N ASP A 151 11.17 12.12 4.21
CA ASP A 151 11.38 13.40 3.57
C ASP A 151 10.89 14.52 4.48
N ALA A 152 11.82 15.30 5.02
CA ALA A 152 11.52 16.40 5.94
C ALA A 152 10.81 17.57 5.25
N THR A 153 10.96 17.73 3.93
CA THR A 153 10.29 18.80 3.18
C THR A 153 8.81 18.50 2.96
N ASN A 154 8.46 17.20 2.95
CA ASN A 154 7.17 16.62 2.61
C ASN A 154 6.23 17.54 1.84
N THR A 155 6.46 17.65 0.53
CA THR A 155 5.69 18.51 -0.38
C THR A 155 4.33 17.93 -0.77
N ILE A 156 3.98 16.73 -0.28
CA ILE A 156 2.74 16.06 -0.64
C ILE A 156 1.61 16.58 0.24
N THR A 157 0.63 17.24 -0.39
CA THR A 157 -0.54 17.77 0.31
C THR A 157 -1.39 16.62 0.90
N PRO A 158 -1.76 16.68 2.19
CA PRO A 158 -2.71 15.76 2.79
C PRO A 158 -4.02 15.69 2.01
N GLN A 159 -4.68 14.54 2.04
CA GLN A 159 -5.92 14.29 1.30
C GLN A 159 -7.02 13.81 2.24
N THR A 160 -8.19 14.40 2.11
CA THR A 160 -9.38 13.99 2.87
C THR A 160 -10.25 13.06 2.01
N THR A 161 -10.80 12.02 2.61
CA THR A 161 -11.67 11.09 1.91
C THR A 161 -12.99 11.76 1.50
N SER A 162 -13.33 11.60 0.22
CA SER A 162 -14.60 12.06 -0.38
C SER A 162 -15.82 11.27 0.14
N ASP A 163 -17.02 11.60 -0.33
CA ASP A 163 -18.26 10.85 -0.06
C ASP A 163 -18.16 9.36 -0.45
N LYS A 164 -17.23 9.02 -1.34
CA LYS A 164 -16.95 7.65 -1.78
C LYS A 164 -15.85 6.97 -0.97
N GLY A 165 -15.39 7.59 0.11
CA GLY A 165 -14.33 7.07 0.98
C GLY A 165 -12.94 7.12 0.34
N ILE A 166 -12.77 7.88 -0.74
CA ILE A 166 -11.55 7.92 -1.55
C ILE A 166 -10.75 9.16 -1.20
N ALA A 167 -9.48 8.97 -0.83
CA ALA A 167 -8.43 9.99 -0.81
C ALA A 167 -7.38 9.65 -1.88
N LYS A 168 -7.07 10.58 -2.79
CA LYS A 168 -6.19 10.32 -3.93
C LYS A 168 -4.96 11.22 -3.91
N PHE A 169 -3.79 10.62 -3.92
CA PHE A 169 -2.51 11.28 -3.99
C PHE A 169 -1.92 11.15 -5.39
N GLY A 170 -1.50 12.29 -5.95
CA GLY A 170 -1.05 12.39 -7.32
C GLY A 170 -2.19 12.46 -8.33
N THR A 171 -1.97 13.20 -9.40
CA THR A 171 -2.87 13.30 -10.56
C THR A 171 -2.08 13.08 -11.84
N LYS A 172 -2.75 13.10 -12.99
CA LYS A 172 -2.06 13.03 -14.29
C LYS A 172 -1.09 14.20 -14.47
N ASP A 173 -1.45 15.37 -13.96
CA ASP A 173 -0.69 16.63 -14.12
C ASP A 173 0.32 16.87 -12.99
N SER A 174 0.12 16.21 -11.84
CA SER A 174 1.05 16.23 -10.71
C SER A 174 1.20 14.82 -10.11
N PRO A 175 1.82 13.88 -10.83
CA PRO A 175 1.98 12.51 -10.36
C PRO A 175 3.08 12.38 -9.31
N LEU A 176 3.02 11.31 -8.51
CA LEU A 176 4.03 10.99 -7.50
C LEU A 176 5.22 10.26 -8.13
N ASP A 177 6.42 10.52 -7.62
CA ASP A 177 7.60 9.73 -7.98
C ASP A 177 7.53 8.31 -7.42
N LEU A 178 8.28 7.37 -8.01
CA LEU A 178 8.40 6.04 -7.42
C LEU A 178 9.08 6.15 -6.02
N GLY A 179 8.60 5.35 -5.07
CA GLY A 179 9.03 5.49 -3.67
C GLY A 179 8.45 4.46 -2.73
N LEU A 180 9.10 4.30 -1.58
CA LEU A 180 8.45 3.81 -0.37
C LEU A 180 7.83 5.01 0.34
N TYR A 181 6.59 4.89 0.78
CA TYR A 181 5.83 5.96 1.40
C TYR A 181 5.26 5.49 2.74
N LYS A 182 5.37 6.33 3.75
CA LYS A 182 4.59 6.23 4.99
C LYS A 182 3.23 6.88 4.75
N VAL A 183 2.17 6.15 5.02
CA VAL A 183 0.78 6.61 5.00
C VAL A 183 0.32 6.75 6.43
N GLU A 184 -0.18 7.91 6.81
CA GLU A 184 -0.61 8.24 8.17
C GLU A 184 -2.06 8.73 8.13
N GLU A 185 -2.94 8.17 8.95
CA GLU A 185 -4.28 8.73 9.18
C GLU A 185 -4.17 9.81 10.27
N THR A 186 -4.15 11.08 9.85
CA THR A 186 -3.90 12.22 10.74
C THR A 186 -5.18 12.68 11.44
N ASN A 187 -6.34 12.42 10.85
CA ASN A 187 -7.63 12.80 11.41
C ASN A 187 -8.72 11.79 11.04
N ALA A 188 -9.55 11.44 12.02
CA ALA A 188 -10.75 10.63 11.81
C ALA A 188 -12.01 11.49 11.95
N PRO A 189 -13.05 11.24 11.13
CA PRO A 189 -14.30 11.97 11.24
C PRO A 189 -14.98 11.72 12.59
N LYS A 190 -15.79 12.69 13.05
CA LYS A 190 -16.48 12.61 14.35
C LYS A 190 -17.26 11.30 14.51
N GLY A 191 -17.10 10.65 15.65
CA GLY A 191 -17.75 9.36 15.94
C GLY A 191 -16.94 8.14 15.49
N TYR A 192 -15.78 8.34 14.86
CA TYR A 192 -14.82 7.31 14.51
C TYR A 192 -13.48 7.58 15.20
N GLY A 193 -12.81 6.51 15.66
CA GLY A 193 -11.41 6.60 16.06
C GLY A 193 -10.50 6.58 14.84
N VAL A 194 -9.30 7.15 14.97
CA VAL A 194 -8.20 6.84 14.04
C VAL A 194 -7.94 5.33 14.08
N SER A 195 -7.51 4.74 12.97
CA SER A 195 -7.16 3.32 12.93
C SER A 195 -6.17 2.96 14.06
N ASP A 196 -6.31 1.78 14.65
CA ASP A 196 -5.38 1.27 15.68
C ASP A 196 -3.92 1.25 15.17
N LEU A 197 -3.76 1.15 13.85
CA LEU A 197 -2.53 1.41 13.13
C LEU A 197 -2.60 2.83 12.56
N GLN A 198 -2.09 3.81 13.29
CA GLN A 198 -2.04 5.22 12.87
C GLN A 198 -1.27 5.42 11.56
N SER A 199 -0.39 4.47 11.21
CA SER A 199 0.37 4.50 9.97
C SER A 199 0.75 3.13 9.44
N PHE A 200 1.02 3.06 8.14
CA PHE A 200 1.60 1.90 7.47
C PHE A 200 2.51 2.37 6.33
N TYR A 201 3.27 1.44 5.75
CA TYR A 201 4.17 1.74 4.64
C TYR A 201 3.71 1.04 3.36
N MET A 202 3.84 1.72 2.22
CA MET A 202 3.55 1.14 0.90
C MET A 202 4.55 1.58 -0.16
N THR A 203 4.70 0.78 -1.21
CA THR A 203 5.55 1.12 -2.36
C THR A 203 4.71 1.63 -3.53
N LEU A 204 5.29 2.54 -4.30
CA LEU A 204 4.81 2.96 -5.62
C LEU A 204 5.93 2.69 -6.63
N PRO A 205 5.73 1.83 -7.65
CA PRO A 205 4.54 0.99 -7.86
C PRO A 205 4.31 -0.03 -6.75
N LEU A 206 3.09 -0.58 -6.63
CA LEU A 206 2.79 -1.69 -5.74
C LEU A 206 3.00 -3.03 -6.46
N PRO A 207 3.84 -3.94 -5.95
CA PRO A 207 3.95 -5.29 -6.50
C PRO A 207 2.68 -6.12 -6.22
N GLU A 208 2.13 -6.73 -7.26
CA GLU A 208 0.96 -7.60 -7.20
C GLU A 208 1.34 -9.00 -7.69
N TYR A 209 0.81 -10.03 -7.02
CA TYR A 209 1.14 -11.42 -7.31
C TYR A 209 -0.08 -12.14 -7.86
N THR A 210 0.07 -12.74 -9.03
CA THR A 210 -0.94 -13.65 -9.59
C THR A 210 -0.34 -15.03 -9.70
N THR A 211 -0.94 -15.99 -8.98
CA THR A 211 -0.57 -17.40 -9.05
C THR A 211 -1.61 -18.13 -9.89
N THR A 212 -1.19 -18.70 -11.00
CA THR A 212 -2.04 -19.53 -11.87
C THR A 212 -1.52 -20.95 -11.87
N GLU A 213 -2.43 -21.91 -11.78
CA GLU A 213 -2.11 -23.32 -11.98
C GLU A 213 -2.61 -23.76 -13.35
N HIS A 214 -1.72 -24.32 -14.16
CA HIS A 214 -2.09 -24.89 -15.44
C HIS A 214 -1.36 -26.23 -15.62
N GLY A 215 -2.12 -27.33 -15.77
CA GLY A 215 -1.56 -28.66 -15.97
C GLY A 215 -0.63 -29.14 -14.83
N GLY A 216 -0.97 -28.83 -13.57
CA GLY A 216 -0.15 -29.22 -12.40
C GLY A 216 1.12 -28.37 -12.19
N LYS A 217 1.31 -27.33 -13.01
CA LYS A 217 2.41 -26.38 -12.85
C LYS A 217 1.89 -25.05 -12.29
N THR A 218 2.35 -24.72 -11.09
CA THR A 218 2.11 -23.42 -10.46
C THR A 218 3.07 -22.38 -11.04
N THR A 219 2.53 -21.32 -11.62
CA THR A 219 3.31 -20.16 -12.10
C THR A 219 2.87 -18.93 -11.33
N THR A 220 3.80 -18.30 -10.62
CA THR A 220 3.59 -16.99 -9.98
C THR A 220 4.19 -15.91 -10.87
N THR A 221 3.36 -14.94 -11.24
CA THR A 221 3.76 -13.74 -11.97
C THR A 221 3.67 -12.52 -11.05
N VAL A 222 4.55 -11.56 -11.28
CA VAL A 222 4.57 -10.29 -10.56
C VAL A 222 4.22 -9.18 -11.55
N SER A 223 3.15 -8.45 -11.26
CA SER A 223 2.80 -7.18 -11.91
C SER A 223 3.15 -6.01 -11.00
N TYR A 224 3.30 -4.83 -11.59
CA TYR A 224 3.60 -3.60 -10.85
C TYR A 224 2.50 -2.60 -11.11
N ASN A 225 1.71 -2.30 -10.09
CA ASN A 225 0.63 -1.34 -10.19
C ASN A 225 1.16 0.07 -9.92
N TYR A 226 1.14 0.94 -10.94
CA TYR A 226 1.56 2.34 -10.82
C TYR A 226 0.42 3.26 -10.39
N ASN A 227 -0.78 2.74 -10.19
CA ASN A 227 -1.95 3.47 -9.70
C ASN A 227 -2.73 2.61 -8.68
N PRO A 228 -2.08 2.14 -7.59
CA PRO A 228 -2.72 1.31 -6.59
C PRO A 228 -3.90 2.00 -5.88
N VAL A 229 -4.77 1.15 -5.34
CA VAL A 229 -6.02 1.48 -4.65
C VAL A 229 -6.07 0.72 -3.33
#